data_AF-A0A2I0KLD4-F1
#
_entry.id   AF-A0A2I0KLD4-F1
#
_cell.length_a   1.000
_cell.length_b   1.000
_cell.length_c   1.000
_cell.angle_alpha   90.00
_cell.angle_beta   90.00
_cell.angle_gamma   90.00
#
_symmetry.space_group_name_H-M   'P 1'
#
loop_
_entity.id
_entity.type
_entity.pdbx_description
1 polymer ?
#
loop_
_entity_poly.entity_id
_entity_poly.type
_entity_poly.pdbx_seq_one_letter_code
_entity_poly.pdbx_strand_id
1 'polypeptide(L)'
;MIYVRESHVEKMGKIQDVTYEILNVLEFNSTRKRQSVVCRYPDGRLVLYCKGADTVIYERLTEGHGHIKKITREHLEQFGSAGLRTLCLAYRDLSPAVYESWNEKFIQAKSSLRDREKKLDEVSA
;
A
#
# COMPACT_ATOMS: atom_id res chain seq x y z
N MET A 1 -2.62 7.89 15.08
CA MET A 1 -3.31 6.63 15.42
C MET A 1 -4.69 6.66 14.77
N ILE A 2 -5.11 5.56 14.16
CA ILE A 2 -6.48 5.37 13.64
C ILE A 2 -7.11 4.17 14.33
N TYR A 3 -8.43 4.15 14.45
CA TYR A 3 -9.18 3.01 14.96
C TYR A 3 -9.85 2.32 13.77
N VAL A 4 -9.55 1.03 13.59
CA VAL A 4 -10.15 0.19 12.55
C VAL A 4 -11.04 -0.83 13.25
N ARG A 5 -12.31 -0.85 12.87
CA ARG A 5 -13.26 -1.85 13.34
C ARG A 5 -13.02 -3.13 12.58
N GLU A 6 -12.47 -4.13 13.24
CA GLU A 6 -12.25 -5.44 12.64
C GLU A 6 -13.46 -6.34 12.88
N SER A 7 -14.07 -6.80 11.80
CA SER A 7 -15.11 -7.82 11.81
C SER A 7 -14.60 -9.04 11.05
N HIS A 8 -13.75 -9.85 11.68
CA HIS A 8 -13.31 -11.12 11.09
C HIS A 8 -14.44 -12.16 11.19
N VAL A 9 -15.11 -12.44 10.06
CA VAL A 9 -16.23 -13.40 9.98
C VAL A 9 -15.82 -14.83 10.39
N GLU A 10 -14.53 -15.19 10.29
CA GLU A 10 -14.06 -16.58 10.51
C GLU A 10 -13.17 -16.81 11.73
N LYS A 11 -12.56 -15.77 12.35
CA LYS A 11 -11.53 -15.97 13.40
C LYS A 11 -11.85 -15.39 14.78
N MET A 12 -12.70 -14.38 14.88
CA MET A 12 -12.99 -13.73 16.15
C MET A 12 -14.46 -13.30 16.13
N GLY A 13 -15.33 -14.08 16.77
CA GLY A 13 -16.77 -13.79 16.89
C GLY A 13 -17.11 -12.52 17.70
N LYS A 14 -16.19 -11.57 17.82
CA LYS A 14 -16.36 -10.28 18.48
C LYS A 14 -15.78 -9.18 17.60
N ILE A 15 -16.65 -8.25 17.22
CA ILE A 15 -16.26 -6.97 16.61
C ILE A 15 -15.38 -6.23 17.62
N GLN A 16 -14.16 -5.88 17.22
CA GLN A 16 -13.24 -5.13 18.07
C GLN A 16 -12.70 -3.92 17.32
N ASP A 17 -12.63 -2.79 18.01
CA ASP A 17 -11.92 -1.62 17.50
C ASP A 17 -10.44 -1.78 17.83
N VAL A 18 -9.62 -1.86 16.78
CA VAL A 18 -8.17 -2.10 16.86
C VAL A 18 -7.43 -0.83 16.46
N THR A 19 -6.40 -0.47 17.22
CA THR A 19 -5.62 0.74 16.97
C THR A 19 -4.46 0.46 16.02
N TYR A 20 -4.34 1.31 15.01
CA TYR A 20 -3.26 1.28 14.03
C TYR A 20 -2.49 2.59 14.05
N GLU A 21 -1.17 2.49 14.01
CA GLU A 21 -0.32 3.66 13.83
C GLU A 21 -0.02 3.82 12.33
N ILE A 22 -0.25 5.01 11.78
CA ILE A 22 0.19 5.35 10.42
C ILE A 22 1.56 5.99 10.55
N LEU A 23 2.58 5.32 10.02
CA LEU A 23 3.96 5.76 10.10
C LEU A 23 4.32 6.70 8.95
N ASN A 24 3.93 6.34 7.73
CA ASN A 24 4.18 7.14 6.54
C ASN A 24 2.97 7.12 5.62
N VAL A 25 2.71 8.26 4.98
CA VAL A 25 1.76 8.37 3.87
C VAL A 25 2.54 8.79 2.64
N LEU A 26 2.47 7.96 1.60
CA LEU A 26 3.05 8.18 0.29
C LEU A 26 1.92 8.62 -0.62
N GLU A 27 1.74 9.93 -0.70
CA GLU A 27 0.60 10.55 -1.36
C GLU A 27 0.46 10.15 -2.83
N PHE A 28 -0.77 10.25 -3.31
CA PHE A 28 -1.05 10.11 -4.74
C PHE A 28 -0.42 11.26 -5.50
N ASN A 29 0.26 10.94 -6.60
CA ASN A 29 0.59 11.92 -7.64
C ASN A 29 0.31 11.33 -9.03
N SER A 30 0.13 12.21 -10.01
CA SER A 30 -0.23 11.84 -11.40
C SER A 30 0.84 11.00 -12.09
N THR A 31 2.10 11.15 -11.68
CA THR A 31 3.25 10.41 -12.18
C THR A 31 3.22 8.95 -11.71
N ARG A 32 3.01 8.74 -10.40
CA ARG A 32 3.02 7.42 -9.74
C ARG A 32 1.71 6.65 -9.93
N LYS A 33 0.58 7.35 -10.08
CA LYS A 33 -0.80 6.80 -10.21
C LYS A 33 -1.16 5.78 -9.13
N ARG A 34 -0.58 5.93 -7.93
CA ARG A 34 -0.82 5.10 -6.75
C ARG A 34 -0.61 5.92 -5.48
N GLN A 35 -1.20 5.45 -4.39
CA GLN A 35 -1.02 5.95 -3.03
C GLN A 35 -0.63 4.79 -2.13
N SER A 36 0.19 5.02 -1.12
CA SER A 36 0.58 3.98 -0.18
C SER A 36 0.65 4.49 1.24
N VAL A 37 0.46 3.59 2.21
CA VAL A 37 0.64 3.87 3.63
C VAL A 37 1.46 2.77 4.26
N VAL A 38 2.36 3.15 5.15
CA VAL A 38 3.01 2.19 6.06
C VAL A 38 2.29 2.30 7.40
N CYS A 39 1.79 1.19 7.91
CA CYS A 39 1.15 1.13 9.21
C CYS A 39 1.84 0.13 10.16
N ARG A 40 1.74 0.40 11.45
CA ARG A 40 2.11 -0.49 12.54
C ARG A 40 0.85 -1.03 13.20
N TYR A 41 0.76 -2.35 13.26
CA TYR A 41 -0.26 -3.09 14.00
C TYR A 41 0.02 -3.02 15.51
N PRO A 42 -0.98 -3.32 16.37
CA PRO A 42 -0.77 -3.38 17.83
C PRO A 42 0.30 -4.38 18.28
N ASP A 43 0.48 -5.47 17.51
CA ASP A 43 1.50 -6.50 17.75
C ASP A 43 2.91 -6.09 17.27
N GLY A 44 3.06 -4.86 16.76
CA GLY A 44 4.31 -4.34 16.23
C GLY A 44 4.58 -4.69 14.76
N ARG A 45 3.72 -5.48 14.11
CA ARG A 45 3.88 -5.83 12.68
C ARG A 45 3.76 -4.58 11.81
N LEU A 46 4.67 -4.46 10.85
CA LEU A 46 4.69 -3.38 9.87
C LEU A 46 4.13 -3.85 8.54
N VAL A 47 3.16 -3.12 8.00
CA VAL A 47 2.54 -3.46 6.72
C VAL A 47 2.52 -2.23 5.82
N LEU A 48 2.99 -2.42 4.59
CA LEU A 48 2.81 -1.46 3.50
C LEU A 48 1.52 -1.82 2.77
N TYR A 49 0.57 -0.89 2.71
CA TYR A 49 -0.60 -0.96 1.83
C TYR A 49 -0.42 -0.04 0.64
N CYS A 50 -0.79 -0.51 -0.55
CA CYS A 50 -0.72 0.26 -1.79
C CYS A 50 -2.03 0.12 -2.57
N LYS A 51 -2.60 1.25 -2.99
CA LYS A 51 -3.74 1.31 -3.92
C LYS A 51 -3.38 2.11 -5.16
N GLY A 52 -3.78 1.66 -6.34
CA GLY A 52 -3.47 2.37 -7.58
C GLY A 52 -4.10 1.75 -8.82
N ALA A 53 -3.69 2.27 -9.98
CA ALA A 53 -4.05 1.70 -11.27
C ALA A 53 -3.52 0.26 -11.40
N ASP A 54 -4.26 -0.59 -12.09
CA ASP A 54 -3.93 -1.99 -12.32
C ASP A 54 -2.55 -2.18 -12.94
N THR A 55 -2.25 -1.46 -14.02
CA THR A 55 -0.92 -1.46 -14.68
C THR A 55 0.21 -1.20 -13.70
N VAL A 56 0.09 -0.14 -12.89
CA VAL A 56 1.10 0.26 -11.91
C VAL A 56 1.29 -0.74 -10.77
N ILE A 57 0.20 -1.34 -10.30
CA ILE A 57 0.25 -2.32 -9.21
C ILE A 57 0.81 -3.65 -9.71
N TYR A 58 0.37 -4.15 -10.87
CA TYR A 58 0.81 -5.44 -11.40
C TYR A 58 2.31 -5.50 -11.72
N GLU A 59 2.90 -4.39 -12.19
CA GLU A 59 4.36 -4.27 -12.41
C GLU A 59 5.18 -4.45 -11.13
N ARG A 60 4.57 -4.26 -9.95
CA ARG A 60 5.22 -4.29 -8.63
C ARG A 60 4.88 -5.52 -7.81
N LEU A 61 4.03 -6.41 -8.32
CA LEU A 61 3.71 -7.65 -7.64
C LEU A 61 4.89 -8.62 -7.78
N THR A 62 5.24 -9.29 -6.68
CA THR A 62 6.19 -10.42 -6.71
C THR A 62 5.76 -11.47 -7.72
N GLU A 63 6.71 -12.20 -8.31
CA GLU A 63 6.40 -13.36 -9.13
C GLU A 63 5.60 -14.42 -8.33
N GLY A 64 4.78 -15.21 -9.03
CA GLY A 64 3.87 -16.18 -8.42
C GLY A 64 2.40 -15.75 -8.40
N HIS A 65 1.55 -16.60 -7.82
CA HIS A 65 0.08 -16.45 -7.73
C HIS A 65 -0.61 -16.19 -9.08
N GLY A 66 -0.08 -16.76 -10.16
CA GLY A 66 -0.54 -16.50 -11.53
C GLY A 66 -2.05 -16.69 -11.73
N HIS A 67 -2.63 -17.70 -11.08
CA HIS A 67 -4.07 -17.95 -11.13
C HIS A 67 -4.90 -16.79 -10.57
N ILE A 68 -4.60 -16.33 -9.35
CA ILE A 68 -5.33 -15.22 -8.70
C ILE A 68 -5.12 -13.93 -9.50
N LYS A 69 -3.89 -13.67 -9.96
CA LYS A 69 -3.59 -12.51 -10.82
C LYS A 69 -4.38 -12.53 -12.11
N LYS A 70 -4.52 -13.69 -12.75
CA LYS A 70 -5.29 -13.83 -14.00
C LYS A 70 -6.78 -13.56 -13.77
N ILE A 71 -7.39 -14.20 -12.78
CA ILE A 71 -8.81 -13.99 -12.45
C ILE A 71 -9.08 -12.53 -12.08
N THR A 72 -8.21 -11.94 -11.26
CA THR A 72 -8.37 -10.54 -10.85
C THR A 72 -8.28 -9.60 -12.05
N ARG A 73 -7.40 -9.88 -13.02
CA ARG A 73 -7.30 -9.12 -14.27
C ARG A 73 -8.57 -9.21 -15.11
N GLU A 74 -9.12 -10.41 -15.28
CA GLU A 74 -10.37 -10.61 -16.02
C GLU A 74 -11.53 -9.82 -15.39
N HIS A 75 -11.65 -9.81 -14.05
CA HIS A 75 -12.66 -9.00 -13.36
C HIS A 75 -12.44 -7.49 -13.54
N LEU A 76 -11.19 -7.02 -13.52
CA LEU A 76 -10.88 -5.60 -13.75
C LEU A 76 -11.29 -5.16 -15.16
N GLU A 77 -11.06 -6.00 -16.17
CA GLU A 77 -11.48 -5.75 -17.55
C GLU A 77 -13.01 -5.71 -17.69
N GLN A 78 -13.72 -6.63 -17.03
CA GLN A 78 -15.18 -6.65 -17.00
C GLN A 78 -15.75 -5.37 -16.34
N PHE A 79 -15.20 -4.98 -15.18
CA PHE A 79 -15.63 -3.77 -14.49
C PHE A 79 -15.31 -2.49 -15.28
N GLY A 80 -14.13 -2.43 -15.91
CA GLY A 80 -13.77 -1.33 -16.80
C GLY A 80 -14.71 -1.21 -18.00
N SER A 81 -15.09 -2.34 -18.61
CA SER A 81 -16.04 -2.40 -19.73
C SER A 81 -17.45 -1.95 -19.31
N ALA A 82 -17.82 -2.13 -18.05
CA ALA A 82 -19.06 -1.62 -17.46
C ALA A 82 -18.98 -0.15 -17.02
N GLY A 83 -17.86 0.55 -17.25
CA GLY A 83 -17.65 1.95 -16.88
C GLY A 83 -17.37 2.18 -15.39
N LEU A 84 -17.06 1.12 -14.63
CA LEU A 84 -16.75 1.23 -13.20
C LEU A 84 -15.31 1.70 -12.99
N ARG A 85 -15.11 2.55 -11.98
CA ARG A 85 -13.77 2.94 -11.54
C ARG A 85 -13.17 1.82 -10.70
N THR A 86 -12.10 1.21 -11.19
CA THR A 86 -11.38 0.14 -10.50
C THR A 86 -10.08 0.64 -9.90
N LEU A 87 -9.72 0.11 -8.72
CA LEU A 87 -8.38 0.24 -8.15
C LEU A 87 -7.89 -1.16 -7.76
N CYS A 88 -6.60 -1.41 -7.95
CA CYS A 88 -5.94 -2.57 -7.38
C CYS A 88 -5.37 -2.21 -6.01
N LEU A 89 -5.56 -3.13 -5.06
CA LEU A 89 -4.97 -3.05 -3.73
C LEU A 89 -3.96 -4.19 -3.56
N ALA A 90 -2.79 -3.85 -3.04
CA ALA A 90 -1.74 -4.79 -2.70
C ALA A 90 -1.19 -4.45 -1.32
N TYR A 91 -0.62 -5.45 -0.64
CA TYR A 91 0.06 -5.24 0.62
C TYR A 91 1.35 -6.06 0.69
N ARG A 92 2.24 -5.65 1.59
CA ARG A 92 3.47 -6.37 1.90
C ARG A 92 3.83 -6.18 3.37
N ASP A 93 4.12 -7.28 4.05
CA ASP A 93 4.74 -7.24 5.38
C ASP A 93 6.18 -6.72 5.27
N LEU A 94 6.54 -5.81 6.17
CA LEU A 94 7.88 -5.24 6.25
C LEU A 94 8.57 -5.75 7.51
N SER A 95 9.83 -6.17 7.35
CA SER A 95 10.69 -6.35 8.53
C SER A 95 11.05 -4.97 9.12
N PRO A 96 11.29 -4.88 10.44
CA PRO A 96 11.73 -3.64 11.06
C PRO A 96 13.00 -3.05 10.42
N ALA A 97 13.98 -3.90 10.08
CA ALA A 97 15.23 -3.46 9.44
C ALA A 97 15.01 -2.85 8.04
N VAL A 98 14.12 -3.45 7.24
CA VAL A 98 13.77 -2.92 5.91
C VAL A 98 13.07 -1.57 6.04
N TYR A 99 12.14 -1.46 6.99
CA TYR A 99 11.42 -0.22 7.22
C TYR A 99 12.37 0.90 7.69
N GLU A 100 13.25 0.64 8.66
CA GLU A 100 14.13 1.66 9.21
C GLU A 100 15.08 2.23 8.14
N SER A 101 15.76 1.35 7.39
CA SER A 101 16.66 1.75 6.30
C SER A 101 15.94 2.55 5.21
N TRP A 102 14.68 2.22 4.93
CA TRP A 102 13.86 2.98 3.98
C TRP A 102 13.41 4.33 4.55
N ASN A 103 13.00 4.37 5.83
CA ASN A 103 12.47 5.57 6.47
C ASN A 103 13.56 6.64 6.66
N GLU A 104 14.81 6.24 6.93
CA GLU A 104 15.95 7.16 6.93
C GLU A 104 16.07 7.92 5.60
N LYS A 105 16.02 7.20 4.47
CA LYS A 105 16.06 7.79 3.12
C LYS A 105 14.84 8.66 2.86
N PHE A 106 13.67 8.23 3.32
CA PHE A 106 12.43 8.99 3.17
C PHE A 106 12.48 10.32 3.93
N ILE A 107 12.99 10.33 5.16
CA ILE A 107 13.17 11.54 5.97
C ILE A 107 14.17 12.49 5.29
N GLN A 108 15.29 11.97 4.78
CA GLN A 108 16.28 12.76 4.03
C GLN A 108 15.69 13.38 2.75
N ALA A 109 14.90 12.60 2.00
CA ALA A 109 14.22 13.11 0.81
C ALA A 109 13.20 14.20 1.18
N LYS A 110 12.41 13.98 2.23
CA LYS A 110 11.36 14.89 2.70
C LYS A 110 11.92 16.22 3.24
N SER A 111 13.07 16.19 3.90
CA SER A 111 13.73 17.37 4.45
C SER A 111 14.55 18.16 3.41
N SER A 112 14.68 17.64 2.19
CA SER A 112 15.46 18.29 1.15
C SER A 112 14.80 19.59 0.66
N LEU A 113 15.59 20.67 0.61
CA LEU A 113 15.16 21.98 0.12
C LEU A 113 15.15 22.07 -1.42
N ARG A 114 15.87 21.17 -2.10
CA ARG A 114 15.98 21.12 -3.57
C ARG A 114 15.55 19.75 -4.07
N ASP A 115 14.82 19.73 -5.18
CA ASP A 115 14.35 18.53 -5.87
C ASP A 115 13.60 17.54 -4.96
N ARG A 116 12.90 18.08 -3.95
CA ARG A 116 12.19 17.28 -2.93
C ARG A 116 11.24 16.27 -3.55
N GLU A 117 10.45 16.70 -4.53
CA GLU A 117 9.46 15.84 -5.20
C GLU A 117 10.13 14.68 -5.93
N LYS A 118 11.20 14.96 -6.68
CA LYS A 118 11.99 13.95 -7.37
C LYS A 118 12.62 12.94 -6.40
N LYS A 119 13.22 13.42 -5.30
CA LYS A 119 13.82 12.55 -4.27
C LYS A 119 12.78 11.68 -3.57
N LEU A 120 11.60 12.24 -3.31
CA LEU A 120 10.49 11.48 -2.75
C LEU A 120 9.98 10.42 -3.72
N ASP A 121 9.90 10.73 -5.01
CA ASP A 121 9.54 9.76 -6.05
C ASP A 121 10.57 8.62 -6.14
N GLU A 122 11.87 8.92 -6.11
CA GLU A 122 12.95 7.91 -6.14
C GLU A 122 12.89 6.94 -4.94
N VAL A 123 12.61 7.46 -3.74
CA VAL A 123 12.50 6.63 -2.52
C VAL A 123 11.17 5.87 -2.45
N SER A 124 10.16 6.28 -3.22
CA SER A 124 8.81 5.72 -3.21
C SER A 124 8.41 4.95 -4.48
N ALA A 125 9.39 4.71 -5.36
CA ALA A 125 9.27 4.10 -6.69
C ALA A 125 8.89 2.62 -6.67
#